data_AF-A0AA95ELH6-F1
#
_entry.id   AF-A0AA95ELH6-F1
#
_cell.length_a   1.000
_cell.length_b   1.000
_cell.length_c   1.000
_cell.angle_alpha   90.00
_cell.angle_beta   90.00
_cell.angle_gamma   90.00
#
_symmetry.space_group_name_H-M   'P 1'
#
loop_
_entity.id
_entity.type
_entity.pdbx_description
1 polymer ?
#
loop_
_entity_poly.entity_id
_entity_poly.type
_entity_poly.pdbx_seq_one_letter_code
_entity_poly.pdbx_strand_id
1 'polypeptide(L)' 'MGSFSIWHWLIVLVIVLLLFGKGKISDVMGDMAKGVKSFKKGLADEDEPAAKPAIDSKPSDVVSSNTDEKTRAS' A
#
# COMPACT_ATOMS: atom_id res chain seq x y z
N MET A 1 -14.69 -33.32 13.32
CA MET A 1 -13.96 -32.33 14.13
C MET A 1 -13.86 -31.05 13.32
N GLY A 2 -14.97 -30.31 13.20
CA GLY A 2 -15.06 -29.07 12.41
C GLY A 2 -14.40 -27.94 13.17
N SER A 3 -13.07 -27.92 13.13
CA SER A 3 -12.22 -26.92 13.75
C SER A 3 -12.61 -25.52 13.24
N PHE A 4 -13.34 -24.82 14.11
CA PHE A 4 -13.55 -23.38 14.10
C PHE A 4 -14.12 -22.82 12.79
N SER A 5 -15.45 -22.93 12.67
CA SER A 5 -16.32 -22.29 11.67
C SER A 5 -15.78 -20.92 11.23
N ILE A 6 -15.87 -20.59 9.93
CA ILE A 6 -15.47 -19.28 9.34
C ILE A 6 -15.93 -18.09 10.21
N TRP A 7 -17.08 -18.22 10.87
CA TRP A 7 -17.61 -17.24 11.82
C TRP A 7 -16.67 -16.90 12.98
N HIS A 8 -15.96 -17.89 13.54
CA HIS A 8 -14.99 -17.67 14.61
C HIS A 8 -13.83 -16.79 14.15
N TRP A 9 -13.28 -17.06 12.97
CA TRP A 9 -12.19 -16.27 12.40
C TRP A 9 -12.60 -14.82 12.14
N LEU A 10 -13.85 -14.58 11.73
CA LEU A 10 -14.40 -13.24 11.55
C LEU A 10 -14.44 -12.46 12.88
N ILE A 11 -14.92 -13.08 13.97
CA ILE A 11 -14.95 -12.48 15.30
C ILE A 11 -13.52 -12.19 15.80
N VAL A 12 -12.60 -13.14 15.64
CA VAL A 12 -11.20 -12.97 16.09
C VAL A 12 -10.54 -11.81 15.36
N LEU A 13 -10.75 -11.69 14.04
CA LEU A 13 -10.20 -10.61 13.24
C LEU A 13 -10.69 -9.23 13.72
N VAL A 14 -11.99 -9.11 14.04
CA VAL A 14 -12.56 -7.87 14.61
C VAL A 14 -11.90 -7.52 15.95
N ILE A 15 -11.72 -8.49 16.84
CA ILE A 15 -11.09 -8.27 18.15
C ILE A 15 -9.62 -7.83 17.99
N VAL A 16 -8.87 -8.47 17.08
CA VAL A 16 -7.47 -8.09 16.80
C VAL A 16 -7.40 -6.67 16.26
N LEU A 17 -8.28 -6.27 15.33
CA LEU A 17 -8.33 -4.89 14.82
C LEU A 17 -8.70 -3.86 15.91
N LEU A 18 -9.52 -4.23 16.90
CA LEU A 18 -9.86 -3.36 18.03
C LEU A 18 -8.68 -3.20 19.00
N LEU A 19 -7.95 -4.28 19.30
CA LEU A 19 -6.79 -4.28 20.20
C LEU A 19 -5.59 -3.53 19.60
N PHE A 20 -5.27 -3.78 18.34
CA PHE A 20 -4.13 -3.19 17.67
C PHE A 20 -4.45 -1.86 16.99
N GLY A 21 -5.74 -1.59 16.72
CA GLY A 21 -6.19 -0.42 15.98
C GLY A 21 -5.85 -0.45 14.49
N LYS A 22 -6.59 0.32 13.69
CA LYS A 22 -6.39 0.41 12.23
C LYS A 22 -5.02 0.99 11.81
N GLY A 23 -4.39 1.81 12.65
CA GLY A 23 -3.12 2.47 12.31
C GLY A 23 -1.93 1.51 12.27
N LYS A 24 -1.82 0.61 13.24
CA LYS A 24 -0.70 -0.33 13.35
C LYS A 24 -0.78 -1.46 12.33
N ILE A 25 -1.98 -1.98 12.07
CA ILE A 25 -2.20 -3.01 11.03
C ILE A 25 -1.87 -2.45 9.64
N SER A 26 -2.29 -1.23 9.31
CA SER A 26 -2.09 -0.67 7.97
C SER A 26 -0.62 -0.41 7.65
N ASP A 27 0.16 0.03 8.64
CA ASP A 27 1.58 0.33 8.47
C ASP A 27 2.38 -0.96 8.22
N VAL A 28 2.16 -1.97 9.06
CA VAL A 28 2.81 -3.29 8.95
C VAL A 28 2.35 -4.05 7.70
N MET A 29 1.04 -4.00 7.39
CA MET A 29 0.50 -4.62 6.17
C MET A 29 1.03 -3.92 4.91
N GLY A 30 1.23 -2.61 4.95
CA GLY A 30 1.80 -1.85 3.83
C GLY A 30 3.22 -2.28 3.48
N ASP A 31 4.08 -2.42 4.50
CA ASP A 31 5.47 -2.84 4.28
C ASP A 31 5.59 -4.32 3.91
N MET A 32 4.76 -5.17 4.51
CA MET A 32 4.64 -6.58 4.12
C MET A 32 4.13 -6.72 2.67
N ALA A 33 3.13 -5.93 2.27
CA ALA A 33 2.59 -5.94 0.91
C ALA A 33 3.61 -5.48 -0.12
N LYS A 34 4.44 -4.46 0.18
CA LYS A 34 5.55 -4.04 -0.69
C LYS A 34 6.57 -5.16 -0.87
N GLY A 35 6.96 -5.84 0.21
CA GLY A 35 7.91 -6.96 0.17
C GLY A 35 7.39 -8.13 -0.69
N VAL A 36 6.13 -8.52 -0.49
CA VAL A 36 5.48 -9.59 -1.27
C VAL A 36 5.27 -9.17 -2.74
N LYS A 37 4.94 -7.90 -3.02
CA LYS A 37 4.80 -7.38 -4.39
C LYS A 37 6.13 -7.39 -5.15
N SER A 38 7.22 -7.01 -4.51
CA SER A 38 8.57 -7.08 -5.09
C SER A 38 9.01 -8.52 -5.32
N PHE A 39 8.68 -9.44 -4.42
CA PHE A 39 8.92 -10.87 -4.61
C PHE A 39 8.12 -11.41 -5.81
N LYS A 40 6.82 -11.11 -5.88
CA LYS A 40 5.96 -11.51 -7.01
C LYS A 40 6.45 -10.94 -8.33
N LYS A 41 6.89 -9.68 -8.34
CA LYS A 41 7.44 -9.02 -9.53
C LYS A 41 8.79 -9.61 -9.94
N GLY A 42 9.66 -9.93 -8.98
CA GLY A 42 10.94 -10.60 -9.26
C GLY A 42 10.75 -11.99 -9.87
N LEU A 43 9.76 -12.77 -9.38
CA LEU A 43 9.41 -14.05 -10.00
C LEU A 43 8.75 -13.88 -11.39
N ALA A 44 7.91 -12.86 -11.57
CA ALA A 44 7.25 -12.61 -12.84
C ALA A 44 8.19 -12.04 -13.93
N ASP A 45 9.22 -11.28 -13.54
CA ASP A 45 10.23 -10.76 -14.47
C ASP A 45 11.17 -11.88 -15.00
N GLU A 46 11.22 -13.07 -14.38
CA GLU A 46 11.93 -14.24 -14.94
C GLU A 46 11.12 -14.99 -16.01
N ASP A 47 9.79 -14.85 -16.01
CA ASP A 47 8.89 -15.56 -16.94
C ASP A 47 8.34 -14.68 -18.08
N GLU A 48 8.46 -13.34 -18.04
CA GLU A 48 7.86 -12.45 -19.05
C GLU A 48 8.74 -11.21 -19.37
N PRO A 49 9.07 -10.93 -20.65
CA PRO A 49 9.83 -9.73 -21.00
C PRO A 49 8.92 -8.49 -20.92
N ALA A 50 9.09 -7.74 -19.83
CA ALA A 50 8.76 -6.32 -19.66
C ALA A 50 7.28 -5.91 -19.76
N ALA A 51 6.57 -5.99 -18.64
CA ALA A 51 5.40 -5.17 -18.37
C ALA A 51 5.62 -4.25 -17.14
N LYS A 52 6.14 -3.05 -17.45
CA LYS A 52 5.93 -1.71 -16.85
C LYS A 52 5.84 -1.56 -15.30
N PRO A 53 6.57 -0.59 -14.71
CA PRO A 53 6.53 -0.36 -13.26
C PRO A 53 5.19 0.27 -12.86
N ALA A 54 4.38 -0.46 -12.07
CA ALA A 54 3.23 0.09 -11.38
C ALA A 54 3.68 0.98 -10.21
N ILE A 55 4.07 2.22 -10.52
CA ILE A 55 4.19 3.31 -9.55
C ILE A 55 2.80 3.92 -9.39
N ASP A 56 2.01 3.34 -8.50
CA ASP A 56 0.85 4.00 -7.91
C ASP A 56 1.06 4.04 -6.40
N SER A 57 1.80 5.05 -5.97
CA SER A 57 1.81 5.58 -4.61
C SER A 57 2.32 7.02 -4.67
N LYS A 58 1.50 7.90 -5.25
CA LYS A 58 1.58 9.33 -5.01
C LYS A 58 0.47 9.70 -4.02
N PRO A 59 0.75 9.80 -2.71
CA PRO A 59 0.10 10.82 -1.91
C PRO A 59 0.95 12.10 -2.03
N SER A 60 0.28 13.21 -2.34
CA SER A 60 0.56 14.60 -1.93
C SER A 60 1.98 14.87 -1.43
N ASP A 61 2.83 15.63 -2.12
CA ASP A 61 2.87 17.10 -2.03
C ASP A 61 3.49 17.72 -3.30
N VAL A 62 2.65 18.17 -4.23
CA VAL A 62 3.02 19.15 -5.27
C VAL A 62 1.87 20.14 -5.41
N VAL A 63 1.56 20.83 -4.32
CA VAL A 63 0.84 22.12 -4.33
C VAL A 63 1.63 23.06 -3.42
N SER A 64 2.76 23.53 -3.93
CA SER A 64 3.25 24.86 -3.61
C SER A 64 3.64 25.47 -4.95
N SER A 65 2.73 26.28 -5.45
CA SER A 65 2.77 26.97 -6.72
C SER A 65 4.02 27.84 -6.83
N ASN A 66 4.93 27.44 -7.71
CA ASN A 66 5.80 28.38 -8.41
C ASN A 66 4.93 29.25 -9.32
N THR A 67 4.41 30.34 -8.77
CA THR A 67 3.85 31.46 -9.53
C THR A 67 4.32 32.73 -8.87
N ASP A 68 5.50 33.21 -9.26
CA ASP A 68 5.88 34.63 -9.22
C ASP A 68 7.16 34.82 -10.06
N GLU A 69 7.08 34.44 -11.35
CA GLU A 69 8.06 34.82 -12.37
C GLU A 69 7.36 35.55 -13.53
N LYS A 70 6.56 36.58 -13.23
CA LYS A 70 6.15 37.55 -14.25
C LYS A 70 5.82 38.93 -13.68
N THR A 71 6.81 39.60 -13.10
CA THR A 71 6.78 41.07 -12.96
C THR A 71 8.19 41.64 -13.06
N ARG A 72 8.78 41.49 -14.25
CA ARG A 72 9.81 42.38 -14.76
C ARG A 72 9.33 42.82 -16.14
N ALA A 73 9.20 44.13 -16.34
CA ALA A 73 8.80 44.84 -17.57
C ALA A 73 7.29 44.93 -17.86
N SER A 74 6.64 45.93 -17.26
CA SER A 74 5.87 46.98 -17.96
C SER A 74 5.61 48.14 -17.00
#